data_AF-A0AAU1H6F4-F1
#
_entry.id   AF-A0AAU1H6F4-F1
#
_cell.length_a   1.000
_cell.length_b   1.000
_cell.length_c   1.000
_cell.angle_alpha   90.00
_cell.angle_beta   90.00
_cell.angle_gamma   90.00
#
_symmetry.space_group_name_H-M   'P 1'
#
loop_
_entity.id
_entity.type
_entity.pdbx_description
1 polymer ?
#
loop_
_entity_poly.entity_id
_entity_poly.type
_entity_poly.pdbx_seq_one_letter_code
_entity_poly.pdbx_strand_id
1 'polypeptide(L)'
;MTTAPHRSTLEARALFNPAFGAYLLATSIHAAAKKAHTPMPWPSVFLVLPLVMPADTRSSLPAKSTVTLMAWANANPRQQAAFAERAAALTDYTRASLRTAMRHRAIEVTADNLNCFRTPKPPSAAPGTEVAECARAATLVGRWLATTDPARTFTVLGVRP
;
A
#
# COMPACT_ATOMS: atom_id res chain seq x y z
N MET A 1 -29.01 19.63 -14.78
CA MET A 1 -29.19 18.17 -14.93
C MET A 1 -27.98 17.49 -14.32
N THR A 2 -28.17 16.88 -13.15
CA THR A 2 -27.11 16.41 -12.24
C THR A 2 -26.82 14.92 -12.49
N THR A 3 -25.99 14.62 -13.49
CA THR A 3 -25.44 13.28 -13.69
C THR A 3 -24.07 13.16 -13.01
N ALA A 4 -24.05 13.02 -11.68
CA ALA A 4 -22.80 12.88 -10.92
C ALA A 4 -22.76 11.83 -9.77
N PRO A 5 -23.84 11.16 -9.30
CA PRO A 5 -23.70 10.25 -8.16
C PRO A 5 -23.25 8.82 -8.52
N HIS A 6 -23.50 8.35 -9.74
CA HIS A 6 -23.25 6.95 -10.08
C HIS A 6 -21.77 6.65 -10.33
N ARG A 7 -21.03 7.61 -10.91
CA ARG A 7 -19.61 7.45 -11.25
C ARG A 7 -18.72 7.42 -10.00
N SER A 8 -18.97 8.31 -9.04
CA SER A 8 -18.26 8.33 -7.74
C SER A 8 -18.54 7.07 -6.91
N THR A 9 -19.75 6.52 -6.98
CA THR A 9 -20.11 5.27 -6.29
C THR A 9 -19.41 4.06 -6.91
N LEU A 10 -19.30 4.00 -8.24
CA LEU A 10 -18.57 2.92 -8.93
C LEU A 10 -17.06 2.99 -8.69
N GLU A 11 -16.48 4.20 -8.70
CA GLU A 11 -15.07 4.42 -8.37
C GLU A 11 -14.78 4.05 -6.91
N ALA A 12 -15.60 4.48 -5.95
CA ALA A 12 -15.48 4.07 -4.55
C ALA A 12 -15.60 2.54 -4.38
N ARG A 13 -16.54 1.89 -5.07
CA ARG A 13 -16.68 0.42 -5.06
C ARG A 13 -15.48 -0.29 -5.69
N ALA A 14 -14.89 0.27 -6.74
CA ALA A 14 -13.68 -0.28 -7.36
C ALA A 14 -12.46 -0.15 -6.43
N LEU A 15 -12.34 0.97 -5.72
CA LEU A 15 -11.22 1.23 -4.80
C LEU A 15 -11.32 0.42 -3.50
N PHE A 16 -12.53 0.21 -2.97
CA PHE A 16 -12.77 -0.65 -1.81
C PHE A 16 -13.09 -2.11 -2.17
N ASN A 17 -12.81 -2.53 -3.40
CA ASN A 17 -12.85 -3.94 -3.78
C ASN A 17 -11.60 -4.67 -3.25
N PRO A 18 -11.74 -5.72 -2.42
CA PRO A 18 -10.61 -6.49 -1.91
C PRO A 18 -9.67 -7.05 -2.99
N ALA A 19 -10.14 -7.25 -4.22
CA ALA A 19 -9.28 -7.63 -5.35
C ALA A 19 -8.30 -6.52 -5.74
N PHE A 20 -8.71 -5.25 -5.67
CA PHE A 20 -7.83 -4.12 -5.91
C PHE A 20 -6.83 -3.95 -4.77
N GLY A 21 -7.29 -4.02 -3.52
CA GLY A 21 -6.39 -4.05 -2.36
C GLY A 21 -5.38 -5.21 -2.45
N ALA A 22 -5.81 -6.41 -2.82
CA ALA A 22 -4.94 -7.56 -3.04
C ALA A 22 -3.84 -7.29 -4.09
N TYR A 23 -4.21 -6.64 -5.19
CA TYR A 23 -3.28 -6.22 -6.22
C TYR A 23 -2.24 -5.21 -5.70
N LEU A 24 -2.67 -4.21 -4.92
CA LEU A 24 -1.75 -3.23 -4.32
C LEU A 24 -0.79 -3.89 -3.32
N LEU A 25 -1.29 -4.78 -2.46
CA LEU A 25 -0.45 -5.52 -1.51
C LEU A 25 0.57 -6.39 -2.23
N ALA A 26 0.17 -7.17 -3.24
CA ALA A 26 1.07 -7.97 -4.05
C ALA A 26 2.13 -7.10 -4.75
N THR A 27 1.75 -5.92 -5.24
CA THR A 27 2.65 -4.93 -5.84
C THR A 27 3.71 -4.44 -4.86
N SER A 28 3.31 -4.08 -3.63
CA SER A 28 4.26 -3.69 -2.58
C SER A 28 5.17 -4.83 -2.13
N ILE A 29 4.63 -6.03 -1.91
CA ILE A 29 5.42 -7.20 -1.49
C ILE A 29 6.44 -7.57 -2.56
N HIS A 30 6.03 -7.60 -3.83
CA HIS A 30 6.95 -7.85 -4.95
C HIS A 30 8.05 -6.79 -5.05
N ALA A 31 7.69 -5.50 -4.91
CA ALA A 31 8.65 -4.40 -4.95
C ALA A 31 9.65 -4.46 -3.79
N ALA A 32 9.20 -4.86 -2.60
CA ALA A 32 10.06 -5.07 -1.44
C ALA A 32 11.06 -6.21 -1.68
N ALA A 33 10.56 -7.38 -2.10
CA ALA A 33 11.39 -8.54 -2.41
C ALA A 33 12.43 -8.25 -3.49
N LYS A 34 12.06 -7.51 -4.54
CA LYS A 34 12.98 -7.08 -5.60
C LYS A 34 14.05 -6.09 -5.10
N LYS A 35 13.74 -5.29 -4.07
CA LYS A 35 14.63 -4.24 -3.57
C LYS A 35 15.66 -4.75 -2.56
N ALA A 36 15.26 -5.65 -1.66
CA ALA A 36 16.11 -6.12 -0.56
C ALA A 36 16.48 -7.61 -0.65
N HIS A 37 15.98 -8.35 -1.63
CA HIS A 37 16.13 -9.81 -1.74
C HIS A 37 15.63 -10.58 -0.50
N THR A 38 14.80 -9.94 0.32
CA THR A 38 14.19 -10.51 1.51
C THR A 38 12.66 -10.42 1.41
N PRO A 39 11.94 -11.40 1.97
CA PRO A 39 10.49 -11.34 2.00
C PRO A 39 10.00 -10.23 2.95
N MET A 40 8.79 -9.73 2.72
CA MET A 40 8.24 -8.65 3.54
C MET A 40 7.73 -9.21 4.87
N PRO A 41 8.10 -8.66 6.03
CA PRO A 41 7.53 -9.08 7.31
C PRO A 41 6.01 -8.89 7.33
N TRP A 42 5.28 -9.86 7.89
CA TRP A 42 3.82 -9.87 7.92
C TRP A 42 3.22 -8.57 8.49
N PRO A 43 3.68 -8.01 9.63
CA PRO A 43 3.10 -6.79 10.18
C PRO A 43 3.22 -5.60 9.21
N SER A 44 4.33 -5.49 8.47
CA SER A 44 4.62 -4.36 7.59
C SER A 44 3.57 -4.17 6.49
N VAL A 45 2.87 -5.24 6.07
CA VAL A 45 1.84 -5.15 5.03
C VAL A 45 0.65 -4.27 5.44
N PHE A 46 0.40 -4.15 6.75
CA PHE A 46 -0.69 -3.31 7.28
C PHE A 46 -0.42 -1.82 7.14
N LEU A 47 0.81 -1.43 6.79
CA LEU A 47 1.19 -0.05 6.52
C LEU A 47 0.99 0.34 5.05
N VAL A 48 0.77 -0.65 4.16
CA VAL A 48 0.70 -0.42 2.71
C VAL A 48 -0.55 0.35 2.31
N LEU A 49 -1.74 -0.21 2.56
CA LEU A 49 -2.99 0.42 2.10
C LEU A 49 -3.23 1.80 2.73
N PRO A 50 -2.92 2.05 4.01
CA PRO A 50 -3.06 3.39 4.61
C PRO A 50 -2.14 4.46 3.99
N LEU A 51 -0.99 4.08 3.44
CA LEU A 51 -0.11 5.01 2.70
C LEU A 51 -0.59 5.25 1.26
N VAL A 52 -1.28 4.28 0.65
CA VAL A 52 -1.55 4.25 -0.80
C VAL A 52 -2.97 4.73 -1.14
N MET A 53 -3.95 4.39 -0.31
CA MET A 53 -5.37 4.60 -0.60
C MET A 53 -5.82 6.06 -0.44
N PRO A 54 -5.50 6.77 0.67
CA PRO A 54 -5.92 8.15 0.84
C PRO A 54 -5.26 9.06 -0.18
N ALA A 55 -6.08 9.81 -0.93
CA ALA A 55 -5.60 10.66 -2.02
C ALA A 55 -4.62 11.74 -1.53
N ASP A 56 -4.88 12.34 -0.37
CA ASP A 56 -4.03 13.37 0.22
C ASP A 56 -2.62 12.84 0.58
N THR A 57 -2.55 11.65 1.18
CA THR A 57 -1.27 10.98 1.43
C THR A 57 -0.58 10.64 0.13
N ARG A 58 -1.30 10.05 -0.82
CA ARG A 58 -0.75 9.64 -2.11
C ARG A 58 -0.18 10.82 -2.89
N SER A 59 -0.85 11.97 -2.89
CA SER A 59 -0.37 13.20 -3.53
C SER A 59 0.86 13.80 -2.84
N SER A 60 1.10 13.48 -1.56
CA SER A 60 2.30 13.90 -0.83
C SER A 60 3.51 12.96 -1.03
N LEU A 61 3.30 11.78 -1.61
CA LEU A 61 4.37 10.81 -1.80
C LEU A 61 5.36 11.30 -2.86
N PRO A 62 6.67 11.10 -2.65
CA PRO A 62 7.67 11.54 -3.60
C PRO A 62 7.60 10.70 -4.88
N ALA A 63 7.72 11.36 -6.02
CA ALA A 63 7.82 10.66 -7.31
C ALA A 63 9.13 9.86 -7.46
N LYS A 64 10.18 10.23 -6.73
CA LYS A 64 11.51 9.60 -6.79
C LYS A 64 11.75 8.73 -5.56
N SER A 65 12.32 7.53 -5.76
CA SER A 65 12.62 6.60 -4.66
C SER A 65 13.86 6.96 -3.84
N THR A 66 14.47 8.13 -4.07
CA THR A 66 15.65 8.61 -3.32
C THR A 66 15.27 9.16 -1.94
N VAL A 67 14.02 9.60 -1.77
CA VAL A 67 13.48 10.04 -0.49
C VAL A 67 13.15 8.83 0.36
N THR A 68 13.62 8.79 1.60
CA THR A 68 13.33 7.71 2.56
C THR A 68 11.98 7.92 3.24
N LEU A 69 11.40 6.86 3.81
CA LEU A 69 10.16 6.94 4.58
C LEU A 69 10.28 7.94 5.73
N MET A 70 11.41 7.96 6.44
CA MET A 70 11.66 8.90 7.54
C MET A 70 11.71 10.35 7.05
N ALA A 71 12.42 10.61 5.95
CA ALA A 71 12.50 11.95 5.38
C ALA A 71 11.11 12.43 4.91
N TRP A 72 10.32 11.55 4.30
CA TRP A 72 8.95 11.85 3.92
C TRP A 72 8.07 12.14 5.15
N ALA A 73 8.11 11.31 6.19
CA ALA A 73 7.31 11.49 7.39
C ALA A 73 7.61 12.84 8.07
N ASN A 74 8.90 13.18 8.24
CA ASN A 74 9.34 14.45 8.82
C ASN A 74 8.88 15.66 7.99
N ALA A 75 8.85 15.54 6.67
CA ALA A 75 8.38 16.61 5.78
C ALA A 75 6.83 16.70 5.72
N ASN A 76 6.11 15.68 6.19
CA ASN A 76 4.66 15.58 6.10
C ASN A 76 4.01 15.30 7.48
N PRO A 77 4.21 16.16 8.48
CA PRO A 77 3.79 15.89 9.87
C PRO A 77 2.27 15.70 10.01
N ARG A 78 1.46 16.36 9.19
CA ARG A 78 -0.01 16.15 9.17
C ARG A 78 -0.37 14.73 8.74
N GLN A 79 0.30 14.23 7.70
CA GLN A 79 0.08 12.88 7.18
C GLN A 79 0.56 11.84 8.20
N GLN A 80 1.72 12.08 8.81
CA GLN A 80 2.27 11.24 9.87
C GLN A 80 1.34 11.16 11.09
N ALA A 81 0.85 12.30 11.60
CA ALA A 81 -0.02 12.36 12.77
C ALA A 81 -1.35 11.62 12.56
N ALA A 82 -1.92 11.72 11.35
CA ALA A 82 -3.17 11.04 11.00
C ALA A 82 -2.97 9.55 10.62
N PHE A 83 -1.73 9.05 10.57
CA PHE A 83 -1.47 7.73 9.99
C PHE A 83 -2.02 6.58 10.84
N ALA A 84 -1.86 6.65 12.16
CA ALA A 84 -2.29 5.59 13.07
C ALA A 84 -3.80 5.33 13.01
N GLU A 85 -4.60 6.39 12.99
CA GLU A 85 -6.05 6.30 12.85
C GLU A 85 -6.44 5.64 11.52
N ARG A 86 -5.78 6.03 10.42
CA ARG A 86 -6.04 5.45 9.09
C ARG A 86 -5.62 3.99 8.98
N ALA A 87 -4.51 3.61 9.61
CA ALA A 87 -4.08 2.23 9.70
C ALA A 87 -5.11 1.36 10.44
N ALA A 88 -5.64 1.86 11.56
CA ALA A 88 -6.72 1.19 12.28
C ALA A 88 -7.99 1.06 11.40
N ALA A 89 -8.42 2.16 10.77
CA ALA A 89 -9.62 2.19 9.93
C ALA A 89 -9.55 1.25 8.71
N LEU A 90 -8.36 1.02 8.14
CA LEU A 90 -8.17 0.16 6.98
C LEU A 90 -7.74 -1.27 7.33
N THR A 91 -7.72 -1.63 8.61
CA THR A 91 -7.26 -2.97 9.05
C THR A 91 -8.13 -4.08 8.45
N ASP A 92 -9.46 -3.98 8.53
CA ASP A 92 -10.36 -5.01 8.00
C ASP A 92 -10.31 -5.12 6.48
N TYR A 93 -10.18 -3.99 5.80
CA TYR A 93 -9.98 -3.94 4.36
C TYR A 93 -8.65 -4.61 3.96
N THR A 94 -7.58 -4.36 4.72
CA THR A 94 -6.28 -5.01 4.52
C THR A 94 -6.38 -6.52 4.72
N ARG A 95 -7.06 -6.98 5.78
CA ARG A 95 -7.28 -8.42 6.03
C ARG A 95 -8.07 -9.07 4.89
N ALA A 96 -9.14 -8.43 4.41
CA ALA A 96 -9.92 -8.93 3.27
C ALA A 96 -9.09 -9.00 1.98
N SER A 97 -8.25 -8.00 1.75
CA SER A 97 -7.32 -7.94 0.63
C SER A 97 -6.24 -9.02 0.69
N LEU A 98 -5.65 -9.26 1.87
CA LEU A 98 -4.71 -10.36 2.11
C LEU A 98 -5.34 -11.73 1.82
N ARG A 99 -6.55 -11.99 2.36
CA ARG A 99 -7.28 -13.25 2.08
C ARG A 99 -7.52 -13.43 0.59
N THR A 100 -7.90 -12.37 -0.11
CA THR A 100 -8.11 -12.38 -1.56
C THR A 100 -6.81 -12.69 -2.30
N ALA A 101 -5.71 -12.03 -1.95
CA ALA A 101 -4.40 -12.26 -2.55
C ALA A 101 -3.91 -13.70 -2.34
N MET A 102 -4.06 -14.26 -1.14
CA MET A 102 -3.70 -15.65 -0.84
C MET A 102 -4.59 -16.66 -1.57
N ARG A 103 -5.92 -16.45 -1.58
CA ARG A 103 -6.88 -17.31 -2.29
C ARG A 103 -6.54 -17.43 -3.79
N HIS A 104 -6.10 -16.34 -4.40
CA HIS A 104 -5.70 -16.31 -5.80
C HIS A 104 -4.21 -16.63 -6.04
N ARG A 105 -3.47 -17.05 -4.99
CA ARG A 105 -2.03 -17.35 -5.03
C ARG A 105 -1.19 -16.21 -5.61
N ALA A 106 -1.61 -14.97 -5.37
CA ALA A 106 -0.83 -13.77 -5.71
C ALA A 106 0.30 -13.54 -4.69
N ILE A 107 0.07 -13.95 -3.44
CA ILE A 107 1.04 -13.91 -2.36
C ILE A 107 1.01 -15.23 -1.58
N GLU A 108 2.10 -15.53 -0.89
CA GLU A 108 2.24 -16.69 0.00
C GLU A 108 2.79 -16.23 1.35
N VAL A 109 2.37 -16.91 2.42
CA VAL A 109 2.86 -16.67 3.78
C VAL A 109 3.84 -17.79 4.13
N THR A 110 5.05 -17.43 4.53
CA THR A 110 6.08 -18.38 4.94
C THR A 110 6.61 -17.95 6.30
N ALA A 111 6.30 -18.74 7.34
CA ALA A 111 6.47 -18.34 8.74
C ALA A 111 5.83 -16.94 8.97
N ASP A 112 6.63 -15.94 9.34
CA ASP A 112 6.18 -14.58 9.62
C ASP A 112 6.38 -13.61 8.44
N ASN A 113 6.60 -14.12 7.24
CA ASN A 113 6.92 -13.32 6.07
C ASN A 113 5.97 -13.55 4.89
N LEU A 114 5.87 -12.53 4.05
CA LEU A 114 5.05 -12.48 2.86
C LEU A 114 5.93 -12.50 1.62
N ASN A 115 5.60 -13.41 0.72
CA ASN A 115 6.27 -13.60 -0.55
C ASN A 115 5.32 -13.30 -1.72
N CYS A 116 5.87 -12.75 -2.80
CA CYS A 116 5.16 -12.57 -4.06
C CYS A 116 6.04 -13.07 -5.20
N PHE A 117 5.85 -14.35 -5.54
CA PHE A 117 6.65 -15.04 -6.57
C PHE A 117 6.24 -14.67 -8.00
N ARG A 118 5.03 -14.14 -8.18
CA ARG A 118 4.53 -13.71 -9.48
C ARG A 118 4.66 -12.21 -9.60
N THR A 119 5.31 -11.73 -10.65
CA THR A 119 5.34 -10.31 -10.98
C THR A 119 3.92 -9.80 -11.20
N PRO A 120 3.44 -8.82 -10.40
CA PRO A 120 2.14 -8.21 -10.62
C PRO A 120 2.10 -7.55 -11.99
N LYS A 121 1.01 -7.76 -12.73
CA LYS A 121 0.83 -7.13 -14.04
C LYS A 121 0.72 -5.60 -13.85
N PRO A 122 1.26 -4.79 -14.76
CA PRO A 122 1.01 -3.35 -14.73
C PRO A 122 -0.50 -3.08 -14.76
N PRO A 123 -0.97 -2.00 -14.13
CA PRO A 123 -2.39 -1.67 -14.15
C PRO A 123 -2.80 -1.42 -15.61
N SER A 124 -3.95 -1.97 -16.03
CA SER A 124 -4.50 -1.70 -17.36
C SER A 124 -5.03 -0.27 -17.51
N ALA A 125 -5.13 0.46 -16.40
CA ALA A 125 -5.61 1.84 -16.37
C ALA A 125 -4.57 2.79 -16.96
N ALA A 126 -5.05 3.83 -17.65
CA ALA A 126 -4.19 4.86 -18.23
C ALA A 126 -3.34 5.57 -17.16
N PRO A 127 -2.12 6.04 -17.51
CA PRO A 127 -1.34 6.90 -16.62
C PRO A 127 -2.15 8.10 -16.13
N GLY A 128 -1.97 8.48 -14.86
CA GLY A 128 -2.72 9.59 -14.24
C GLY A 128 -4.12 9.22 -13.73
N THR A 129 -4.57 7.97 -13.91
CA THR A 129 -5.74 7.47 -13.20
C THR A 129 -5.41 7.15 -11.75
N GLU A 130 -6.40 7.25 -10.86
CA GLU A 130 -6.25 6.91 -9.44
C GLU A 130 -5.74 5.49 -9.22
N VAL A 131 -6.19 4.53 -10.04
CA VAL A 131 -5.72 3.14 -10.02
C VAL A 131 -4.22 3.06 -10.32
N ALA A 132 -3.75 3.76 -11.37
CA ALA A 132 -2.34 3.79 -11.74
C ALA A 132 -1.48 4.52 -10.68
N GLU A 133 -2.01 5.57 -10.06
CA GLU A 133 -1.35 6.26 -8.94
C GLU A 133 -1.22 5.37 -7.71
N CYS A 134 -2.26 4.64 -7.34
CA CYS A 134 -2.20 3.68 -6.24
C CYS A 134 -1.14 2.60 -6.49
N ALA A 135 -1.08 2.05 -7.71
CA ALA A 135 -0.08 1.04 -8.06
C ALA A 135 1.36 1.59 -7.98
N ARG A 136 1.57 2.84 -8.42
CA ARG A 136 2.87 3.54 -8.30
C ARG A 136 3.25 3.76 -6.84
N ALA A 137 2.33 4.26 -6.03
CA ALA A 137 2.52 4.45 -4.60
C ALA A 137 2.81 3.12 -3.88
N ALA A 138 2.08 2.05 -4.19
CA ALA A 138 2.33 0.71 -3.65
C ALA A 138 3.75 0.22 -3.95
N THR A 139 4.25 0.47 -5.18
CA THR A 139 5.63 0.13 -5.54
C THR A 139 6.66 0.90 -4.71
N LEU A 140 6.44 2.21 -4.50
CA LEU A 140 7.31 3.04 -3.65
C LEU A 140 7.31 2.55 -2.20
N VAL A 141 6.12 2.36 -1.62
CA VAL A 141 5.95 1.92 -0.23
C VAL A 141 6.60 0.56 -0.01
N GLY A 142 6.43 -0.39 -0.94
CA GLY A 142 7.13 -1.68 -0.88
C GLY A 142 8.64 -1.53 -0.78
N ARG A 143 9.23 -0.63 -1.58
CA ARG A 143 10.68 -0.33 -1.52
C ARG A 143 11.10 0.27 -0.18
N TRP A 144 10.30 1.17 0.40
CA TRP A 144 10.57 1.75 1.72
C TRP A 144 10.56 0.71 2.83
N LEU A 145 9.56 -0.17 2.82
CA LEU A 145 9.42 -1.26 3.80
C LEU A 145 10.53 -2.31 3.67
N ALA A 146 11.11 -2.47 2.49
CA ALA A 146 12.27 -3.35 2.27
C ALA A 146 13.58 -2.80 2.86
N THR A 147 13.74 -1.49 2.91
CA THR A 147 15.01 -0.85 3.34
C THR A 147 14.96 -0.28 4.74
N THR A 148 13.82 -0.35 5.42
CA THR A 148 13.60 0.21 6.74
C THR A 148 13.23 -0.91 7.69
N ASP A 149 13.90 -0.97 8.84
CA ASP A 149 13.53 -1.88 9.91
C ASP A 149 12.02 -1.76 10.26
N PRO A 150 11.28 -2.87 10.41
CA PRO A 150 9.85 -2.83 10.70
C PRO A 150 9.53 -2.02 11.96
N ALA A 151 10.20 -2.27 13.09
CA ALA A 151 9.93 -1.58 14.35
C ALA A 151 10.15 -0.07 14.22
N ARG A 152 11.22 0.34 13.51
CA ARG A 152 11.45 1.75 13.18
C ARG A 152 10.33 2.32 12.31
N THR A 153 9.84 1.57 11.32
CA THR A 153 8.77 2.02 10.44
C THR A 153 7.47 2.25 11.22
N PHE A 154 7.07 1.31 12.07
CA PHE A 154 5.92 1.44 12.95
C PHE A 154 6.05 2.65 13.88
N THR A 155 7.21 2.84 14.48
CA THR A 155 7.50 3.97 15.37
C THR A 155 7.38 5.31 14.65
N VAL A 156 7.99 5.44 13.47
CA VAL A 156 7.95 6.66 12.66
C VAL A 156 6.52 7.01 12.24
N LEU A 157 5.71 6.00 11.93
CA LEU A 157 4.32 6.20 11.52
C LEU A 157 3.34 6.27 12.71
N GLY A 158 3.82 6.20 13.95
CA GLY A 158 3.00 6.28 15.15
C GLY A 158 2.04 5.09 15.34
N VAL A 159 2.33 3.95 14.72
CA VAL A 159 1.50 2.74 14.80
C VAL A 159 2.12 1.77 15.80
N ARG A 160 1.28 1.17 16.65
CA ARG A 160 1.70 0.06 17.51
C ARG A 160 1.66 -1.25 16.71
N PRO A 161 2.75 -2.02 16.66
CA PRO A 161 2.82 -3.30 15.94
C PRO A 161 1.76 -4.32 16.36
#